data_AF-A0A3D4IV40-F1
#
_entry.id   AF-A0A3D4IV40-F1
#
_cell.length_a   1.000
_cell.length_b   1.000
_cell.length_c   1.000
_cell.angle_alpha   90.00
_cell.angle_beta   90.00
_cell.angle_gamma   90.00
#
_symmetry.space_group_name_H-M   'P 1'
#
loop_
_entity.id
_entity.type
_entity.pdbx_description
1 polymer ?
#
loop_
_entity_poly.entity_id
_entity_poly.type
_entity_poly.pdbx_seq_one_letter_code
_entity_poly.pdbx_strand_id
1 'polypeptide(L)'
;MVGLMSNKPFEKSDEKLTLWLMIATHIQLLVGLVLYFVSPAVIFGSNTMKDSVIRYWTVEHSFIMIIAIVLITLARTSTKKITQDKAKHKRVFIMSSLALILIVVAIIMSGRGILIPVRA
;
A
#
# COMPACT_ATOMS: atom_id res chain seq x y z
N MET A 1 -16.15 -0.54 7.39
CA MET A 1 -16.87 -1.78 6.96
C MET A 1 -18.36 -1.75 7.32
N VAL A 2 -18.74 -1.16 8.46
CA VAL A 2 -20.15 -1.04 8.90
C VAL A 2 -21.03 -0.23 7.93
N GLY A 3 -20.52 0.83 7.30
CA GLY A 3 -21.32 1.69 6.40
C GLY A 3 -21.84 1.00 5.12
N LEU A 4 -21.10 0.03 4.58
CA LEU A 4 -21.50 -0.70 3.36
C LEU A 4 -22.63 -1.71 3.63
N MET A 5 -22.62 -2.34 4.81
CA MET A 5 -23.62 -3.33 5.21
C MET A 5 -24.87 -2.68 5.82
N SER A 6 -24.74 -1.49 6.43
CA SER A 6 -25.84 -0.80 7.11
C SER A 6 -26.49 0.34 6.29
N ASN A 7 -26.22 0.48 4.98
CA ASN A 7 -26.69 1.60 4.12
C ASN A 7 -26.57 2.98 4.81
N LYS A 8 -25.51 3.20 5.59
CA LYS A 8 -25.32 4.48 6.27
C LYS A 8 -24.89 5.54 5.25
N PRO A 9 -25.30 6.81 5.43
CA PRO A 9 -24.79 7.91 4.62
C PRO A 9 -23.27 8.03 4.80
N PHE A 10 -22.59 8.54 3.78
CA PHE A 10 -21.14 8.73 3.83
C PHE A 10 -20.86 9.97 4.70
N GLU A 11 -20.44 9.73 5.94
CA GLU A 11 -20.28 10.80 6.91
C GLU A 11 -18.92 11.49 6.77
N LYS A 12 -18.83 12.70 7.35
CA LYS A 12 -17.56 13.45 7.45
C LYS A 12 -16.46 12.66 8.16
N SER A 13 -16.83 11.70 9.02
CA SER A 13 -15.88 10.81 9.70
C SER A 13 -15.19 9.87 8.71
N ASP A 14 -15.92 9.28 7.77
CA ASP A 14 -15.36 8.39 6.74
C ASP A 14 -14.42 9.14 5.78
N GLU A 15 -14.76 10.40 5.48
CA GLU A 15 -13.90 11.27 4.68
C GLU A 15 -12.58 11.57 5.40
N LYS A 16 -12.64 11.90 6.69
CA LYS A 16 -11.45 12.09 7.52
C LYS A 16 -10.61 10.83 7.59
N LEU A 17 -11.21 9.66 7.81
CA LEU A 17 -10.50 8.40 7.88
C LEU A 17 -9.75 8.10 6.58
N THR A 18 -10.40 8.32 5.43
CA THR A 18 -9.77 8.16 4.11
C THR A 18 -8.63 9.16 3.89
N LEU A 19 -8.76 10.38 4.41
CA LEU A 19 -7.70 11.40 4.41
C LEU A 19 -6.50 10.95 5.25
N TRP A 20 -6.73 10.48 6.49
CA TRP A 20 -5.67 10.00 7.38
C TRP A 20 -4.94 8.80 6.80
N LEU A 21 -5.67 7.84 6.23
CA LEU A 21 -5.07 6.70 5.53
C LEU A 21 -4.14 7.18 4.41
N MET A 22 -4.61 8.09 3.56
CA MET A 22 -3.79 8.65 2.48
C MET A 22 -2.53 9.32 3.02
N ILE A 23 -2.64 10.17 4.04
CA ILE A 23 -1.48 10.84 4.65
C ILE A 23 -0.49 9.80 5.21
N ALA A 24 -0.98 8.83 5.98
CA ALA A 24 -0.14 7.79 6.57
C ALA A 24 0.63 7.00 5.50
N THR A 25 -0.01 6.64 4.39
CA THR A 25 0.67 5.93 3.30
C THR A 25 1.72 6.79 2.59
N HIS A 26 1.49 8.10 2.45
CA HIS A 26 2.50 9.00 1.87
C HIS A 26 3.68 9.23 2.82
N ILE A 27 3.43 9.34 4.13
CA ILE A 27 4.50 9.37 5.14
C ILE A 27 5.30 8.07 5.06
N GLN A 28 4.64 6.92 4.93
CA GLN A 28 5.32 5.63 4.76
C GLN A 28 6.17 5.58 3.47
N LEU A 29 5.73 6.20 2.37
CA LEU A 29 6.56 6.35 1.18
C LEU A 29 7.81 7.17 1.48
N LEU A 30 7.68 8.30 2.19
CA LEU A 30 8.83 9.15 2.51
C LEU A 30 9.83 8.43 3.41
N VAL A 31 9.35 7.73 4.45
CA VAL A 31 10.18 6.91 5.31
C VAL A 31 10.85 5.79 4.50
N GLY A 32 10.09 5.10 3.65
CA GLY A 32 10.60 4.07 2.76
C GLY A 32 11.65 4.59 1.79
N LEU A 33 11.48 5.80 1.27
CA LEU A 33 12.44 6.45 0.37
C LEU A 33 13.74 6.81 1.09
N VAL A 34 13.65 7.33 2.32
CA VAL A 34 14.84 7.56 3.15
C VAL A 34 15.59 6.24 3.38
N LEU A 35 14.86 5.17 3.76
CA LEU A 35 15.45 3.84 3.92
C LEU A 35 16.03 3.29 2.62
N TYR A 36 15.42 3.58 1.48
CA TYR A 36 15.88 3.13 0.18
C TYR A 36 17.28 3.67 -0.17
N PHE A 37 17.62 4.88 0.28
CA PHE A 37 18.95 5.46 0.08
C PHE A 37 19.97 5.09 1.17
N VAL A 38 19.51 4.79 2.39
CA VAL A 38 20.39 4.51 3.53
C VAL A 38 20.64 3.01 3.72
N SER A 39 19.74 2.15 3.26
CA SER A 39 19.78 0.71 3.52
C SER A 39 20.88 0.01 2.71
N PRO A 40 21.67 -0.88 3.35
CA PRO A 40 22.64 -1.71 2.64
C PRO A 40 21.99 -2.79 1.76
N ALA A 41 20.67 -3.00 1.90
CA ALA A 41 19.92 -3.96 1.09
C ALA A 41 19.57 -3.44 -0.32
N VAL A 42 19.76 -2.15 -0.57
CA VAL A 42 19.50 -1.52 -1.88
C VAL A 42 20.84 -1.31 -2.56
N ILE A 43 21.09 -2.09 -3.62
CA ILE A 43 22.36 -2.04 -4.36
C ILE A 43 22.04 -1.89 -5.83
N PHE A 44 22.61 -0.87 -6.46
CA PHE A 44 22.49 -0.65 -7.91
C PHE A 44 23.75 -1.17 -8.61
N GLY A 45 23.60 -2.20 -9.43
CA GLY A 45 24.69 -2.78 -10.20
C GLY A 45 24.22 -3.87 -11.16
N SER A 46 25.13 -4.35 -12.01
CA SER A 46 24.84 -5.42 -12.97
C SER A 46 24.45 -6.76 -12.33
N ASN A 47 24.83 -6.96 -11.06
CA ASN A 47 24.50 -8.17 -10.30
C ASN A 47 23.18 -8.05 -9.50
N THR A 48 22.59 -6.86 -9.39
CA THR A 48 21.33 -6.63 -8.65
C THR A 48 20.20 -7.52 -9.15
N MET A 49 20.13 -7.77 -10.46
CA MET A 49 19.08 -8.62 -11.05
C MET A 49 19.34 -10.11 -10.86
N LYS A 50 20.58 -10.51 -10.56
CA LYS A 50 20.98 -11.92 -10.41
C LYS A 50 20.65 -12.45 -9.02
N ASP A 51 20.83 -11.63 -7.99
CA ASP A 51 20.50 -11.98 -6.61
C ASP A 51 19.02 -11.70 -6.33
N SER A 52 18.28 -12.73 -5.93
CA SER A 52 16.84 -12.62 -5.68
C SER A 52 16.49 -11.71 -4.50
N VAL A 53 17.34 -11.66 -3.47
CA VAL A 53 17.11 -10.84 -2.27
C VAL A 53 17.35 -9.38 -2.60
N ILE A 54 18.47 -9.07 -3.26
CA ILE A 54 18.81 -7.69 -3.63
C ILE A 54 17.80 -7.16 -4.67
N ARG A 55 17.41 -7.98 -5.66
CA ARG A 55 16.38 -7.62 -6.66
C ARG A 55 15.05 -7.27 -6.01
N TYR A 56 14.62 -8.07 -5.03
CA TYR A 56 13.38 -7.83 -4.32
C TYR A 56 13.40 -6.47 -3.61
N TRP A 57 14.41 -6.19 -2.77
CA TRP A 57 14.45 -4.94 -1.99
C TRP A 57 14.69 -3.70 -2.85
N THR A 58 15.46 -3.84 -3.93
CA THR A 58 15.80 -2.72 -4.82
C THR A 58 14.67 -2.39 -5.78
N VAL A 59 13.98 -3.39 -6.36
CA VAL A 59 13.04 -3.15 -7.46
C VAL A 59 11.64 -3.61 -7.12
N GLU A 60 11.45 -4.89 -6.79
CA GLU A 60 10.11 -5.49 -6.67
C GLU A 60 9.31 -4.89 -5.51
N HIS A 61 9.95 -4.71 -4.36
CA HIS A 61 9.34 -4.10 -3.17
C HIS A 61 8.87 -2.66 -3.46
N SER A 62 9.78 -1.81 -3.93
CA SER A 62 9.49 -0.40 -4.25
C SER A 62 8.37 -0.28 -5.29
N PHE A 63 8.37 -1.15 -6.30
CA PHE A 63 7.34 -1.19 -7.32
C PHE A 63 5.96 -1.53 -6.74
N ILE A 64 5.85 -2.58 -5.93
CA ILE A 64 4.58 -2.97 -5.29
C ILE A 64 4.06 -1.86 -4.38
N MET A 65 4.93 -1.21 -3.60
CA MET A 65 4.55 -0.13 -2.70
C MET A 65 4.02 1.11 -3.44
N ILE A 66 4.63 1.46 -4.59
CA ILE A 66 4.14 2.56 -5.44
C ILE A 66 2.73 2.26 -5.95
N ILE A 67 2.46 1.04 -6.42
CA ILE A 67 1.11 0.63 -6.88
C ILE A 67 0.10 0.75 -5.73
N ALA A 68 0.45 0.28 -4.53
CA ALA A 68 -0.42 0.38 -3.36
C ALA A 68 -0.77 1.84 -3.02
N ILE A 69 0.20 2.77 -3.12
CA ILE A 69 -0.02 4.20 -2.88
C ILE A 69 -0.93 4.81 -3.93
N VAL A 70 -0.72 4.48 -5.21
CA VAL A 70 -1.59 4.94 -6.30
C VAL A 70 -3.03 4.50 -6.06
N LEU A 71 -3.26 3.24 -5.65
CA LEU A 71 -4.58 2.73 -5.33
C LEU A 71 -5.25 3.51 -4.18
N ILE A 72 -4.51 3.82 -3.12
CA ILE A 72 -5.03 4.61 -1.98
C ILE A 72 -5.36 6.05 -2.40
N THR A 73 -4.54 6.66 -3.23
CA THR A 73 -4.80 8.00 -3.80
C THR A 73 -6.04 8.00 -4.70
N LEU A 74 -6.21 6.95 -5.52
CA LEU A 74 -7.39 6.74 -6.35
C LEU A 74 -8.65 6.49 -5.51
N ALA A 75 -8.53 5.80 -4.37
CA ALA A 75 -9.62 5.60 -3.43
C ALA A 75 -10.19 6.94 -2.96
N ARG A 76 -9.33 7.86 -2.53
CA ARG A 76 -9.77 9.18 -2.06
C ARG A 76 -10.22 10.11 -3.17
N THR A 77 -9.53 10.16 -4.31
CA THR A 77 -9.92 11.05 -5.41
C THR A 77 -11.25 10.65 -6.04
N SER A 78 -11.57 9.35 -6.02
CA SER A 78 -12.84 8.84 -6.54
C SER A 78 -14.04 9.15 -5.63
N THR A 79 -13.89 9.21 -4.30
CA THR A 79 -15.01 9.59 -3.40
C THR A 79 -15.49 11.02 -3.64
N LYS A 80 -14.60 11.92 -4.09
CA LYS A 80 -14.96 13.28 -4.47
C LYS A 80 -15.79 13.37 -5.74
N LYS A 81 -15.70 12.37 -6.63
CA LYS A 81 -16.40 12.33 -7.93
C LYS A 81 -17.73 11.59 -7.87
N ILE A 82 -17.88 10.64 -6.94
CA ILE A 82 -19.07 9.81 -6.80
C ILE A 82 -20.10 10.56 -5.95
N THR A 83 -21.35 10.63 -6.41
CA THR A 83 -22.45 11.28 -5.69
C THR A 83 -23.18 10.31 -4.74
N GLN A 84 -23.33 9.04 -5.14
CA GLN A 84 -24.00 8.02 -4.33
C GLN A 84 -23.13 7.51 -3.17
N ASP A 85 -23.64 7.61 -1.94
CA ASP A 85 -22.89 7.25 -0.72
C ASP A 85 -22.52 5.77 -0.65
N LYS A 86 -23.44 4.88 -1.02
CA LYS A 86 -23.16 3.43 -1.09
C LYS A 86 -22.01 3.12 -2.05
N ALA A 87 -21.95 3.83 -3.18
CA ALA A 87 -20.86 3.68 -4.14
C ALA A 87 -19.53 4.24 -3.62
N LYS A 88 -19.54 5.34 -2.84
CA LYS A 88 -18.33 5.85 -2.15
C LYS A 88 -17.76 4.82 -1.18
N HIS A 89 -18.59 4.26 -0.30
CA HIS A 89 -18.14 3.23 0.66
C HIS A 89 -17.58 2.01 -0.05
N LYS A 90 -18.26 1.52 -1.10
CA LYS A 90 -17.79 0.36 -1.88
C LYS A 90 -16.43 0.64 -2.53
N ARG A 91 -16.26 1.84 -3.10
CA ARG A 91 -15.03 2.24 -3.78
C ARG A 91 -13.84 2.32 -2.81
N VAL A 92 -14.01 3.00 -1.68
CA VAL A 92 -12.97 3.09 -0.64
C VAL A 92 -12.62 1.69 -0.13
N PHE A 93 -13.62 0.86 0.15
CA PHE A 93 -13.40 -0.50 0.63
C PHE A 93 -12.59 -1.34 -0.37
N ILE A 94 -13.02 -1.40 -1.63
CA ILE A 94 -12.33 -2.24 -2.64
C ILE A 94 -10.90 -1.74 -2.87
N MET A 95 -10.71 -0.44 -3.07
CA MET A 95 -9.39 0.10 -3.39
C MET A 95 -8.42 0.01 -2.20
N SER A 96 -8.90 0.27 -0.98
CA SER A 96 -8.07 0.14 0.23
C SER A 96 -7.77 -1.32 0.55
N SER A 97 -8.72 -2.23 0.35
CA SER A 97 -8.50 -3.67 0.52
C SER A 97 -7.50 -4.21 -0.51
N LEU A 98 -7.58 -3.78 -1.77
CA LEU A 98 -6.61 -4.18 -2.79
C LEU A 98 -5.21 -3.67 -2.46
N ALA A 99 -5.09 -2.40 -2.03
CA ALA A 99 -3.81 -1.86 -1.57
C ALA A 99 -3.27 -2.63 -0.35
N LEU A 100 -4.13 -2.98 0.61
CA LEU A 100 -3.75 -3.77 1.77
C LEU A 100 -3.23 -5.16 1.38
N ILE A 101 -3.90 -5.84 0.45
CA ILE A 101 -3.47 -7.15 -0.06
C ILE A 101 -2.07 -7.03 -0.69
N LEU A 102 -1.81 -6.01 -1.51
CA LEU A 102 -0.49 -5.79 -2.10
C LEU A 102 0.60 -5.59 -1.03
N ILE A 103 0.31 -4.81 0.00
CA ILE A 103 1.25 -4.59 1.12
C ILE A 103 1.51 -5.90 1.87
N VAL A 104 0.49 -6.70 2.13
CA VAL A 104 0.65 -8.00 2.81
C VAL A 104 1.46 -8.97 1.97
N VAL A 105 1.20 -9.05 0.66
CA VAL A 105 1.98 -9.88 -0.27
C VAL A 105 3.44 -9.44 -0.29
N ALA A 106 3.70 -8.13 -0.33
CA ALA A 106 5.06 -7.60 -0.20
C ALA A 106 5.73 -8.06 1.10
N ILE A 107 5.04 -7.97 2.25
CA ILE A 107 5.60 -8.42 3.54
C ILE A 107 5.92 -9.92 3.53
N ILE A 108 5.05 -10.76 2.96
CA ILE A 108 5.29 -12.21 2.85
C ILE A 108 6.52 -12.49 1.99
N MET A 109 6.67 -11.77 0.88
CA MET A 109 7.81 -11.90 -0.04
C MET A 109 9.11 -11.28 0.48
N SER A 110 9.10 -10.59 1.63
CA SER A 110 10.27 -9.83 2.10
C SER A 110 11.46 -10.68 2.54
N GLY A 111 11.32 -12.00 2.63
CA GLY A 111 12.40 -12.91 3.03
C GLY A 111 12.90 -12.72 4.46
N ARG A 112 12.20 -11.96 5.32
CA ARG A 112 12.61 -11.65 6.70
C ARG A 112 12.15 -12.66 7.76
N GLY A 113 11.71 -13.86 7.38
CA GLY A 113 11.36 -14.89 8.36
C GLY A 113 10.12 -14.60 9.21
N ILE A 114 9.40 -13.50 8.97
CA ILE A 114 8.26 -13.08 9.81
C ILE A 114 7.08 -14.07 9.71
N LEU A 115 6.89 -14.71 8.54
CA LEU A 115 5.80 -15.68 8.31
C LEU A 115 6.24 -17.00 7.67
N ILE A 116 7.39 -17.04 6.98
CA ILE A 116 7.94 -18.24 6.35
C ILE A 116 9.40 -18.36 6.81
N PRO A 117 9.80 -19.46 7.46
CA PRO A 117 11.19 -19.63 7.90
C PRO A 117 12.10 -19.55 6.69
N VAL A 118 13.08 -18.66 6.76
CA VAL A 118 14.15 -18.55 5.77
C VAL A 118 14.93 -19.86 5.84
N ARG A 119 14.76 -20.73 4.85
CA ARG A 119 15.54 -21.96 4.76
C ARG A 119 16.95 -21.54 4.35
N ALA A 120 17.87 -21.62 5.30
CA ALA A 120 19.31 -21.50 5.10
C ALA A 120 19.80 -22.56 4.09
#